data_AF-A0A0E3RNX6-F1
#
_entry.id   AF-A0A0E3RNX6-F1
#
_cell.length_a   1.000
_cell.length_b   1.000
_cell.length_c   1.000
_cell.angle_alpha   90.00
_cell.angle_beta   90.00
_cell.angle_gamma   90.00
#
_symmetry.space_group_name_H-M   'P 1'
#
loop_
_entity.id
_entity.type
_entity.pdbx_description
1 polymer ?
#
loop_
_entity_poly.entity_id
_entity_poly.type
_entity_poly.pdbx_seq_one_letter_code
_entity_poly.pdbx_strand_id
1 'polypeptide(L)' 'MKELEDMKMKEYTLEELSEFNGKNGKTYVVYDGQVYDVSNSYLWEDGTHQGLHESGKDLTEDMDEAPHGPEVFKD' A
#
# COMPACT_ATOMS: atom_id res chain seq x y z
N MET A 1 -8.30 -10.14 -26.21
CA MET A 1 -7.22 -10.96 -25.60
C MET A 1 -6.19 -10.07 -24.93
N LYS A 2 -5.69 -9.01 -25.59
CA LYS A 2 -4.80 -8.01 -24.97
C LYS A 2 -5.39 -7.39 -23.68
N GLU A 3 -6.69 -7.07 -23.68
CA GLU A 3 -7.37 -6.52 -22.50
C GLU A 3 -7.50 -7.49 -21.31
N LEU A 4 -7.49 -8.81 -21.54
CA LEU A 4 -7.51 -9.80 -20.46
C LEU A 4 -6.12 -10.02 -19.85
N GLU A 5 -5.06 -9.74 -20.61
CA GLU A 5 -3.68 -9.75 -20.12
C GLU A 5 -3.37 -8.50 -19.28
N ASP A 6 -3.95 -7.35 -19.64
CA ASP A 6 -3.83 -6.09 -18.89
C ASP A 6 -4.60 -6.11 -17.55
N MET A 7 -5.56 -7.04 -17.37
CA MET A 7 -6.30 -7.24 -16.11
C MET A 7 -5.63 -8.24 -15.14
N LYS A 8 -4.42 -8.74 -15.44
CA LYS A 8 -3.67 -9.53 -14.44
C LYS A 8 -3.24 -8.60 -13.30
N MET A 9 -4.00 -8.65 -12.21
CA MET A 9 -3.57 -8.14 -10.92
C MET A 9 -2.21 -8.75 -10.60
N LYS A 10 -1.20 -7.91 -10.39
CA LYS A 10 0.13 -8.37 -10.05
C LYS A 10 0.10 -8.87 -8.60
N GLU A 11 0.56 -10.10 -8.41
CA GLU A 11 0.79 -10.67 -7.08
C GLU A 11 2.17 -10.27 -6.58
N TYR A 12 2.29 -10.12 -5.27
CA TYR A 12 3.53 -9.78 -4.59
C TYR A 12 3.67 -10.64 -3.34
N THR A 13 4.90 -11.05 -3.05
CA THR A 13 5.29 -11.54 -1.73
C THR A 13 5.51 -10.36 -0.77
N LEU A 14 5.47 -10.62 0.54
CA LEU A 14 5.80 -9.59 1.54
C LEU A 14 7.26 -9.10 1.41
N GLU A 15 8.17 -9.96 0.99
CA GLU A 15 9.57 -9.58 0.73
C GLU A 15 9.66 -8.58 -0.43
N GLU A 16 8.98 -8.84 -1.54
CA GLU A 16 8.91 -7.88 -2.65
C GLU A 16 8.21 -6.57 -2.26
N LEU A 17 7.19 -6.65 -1.39
CA LEU A 17 6.50 -5.45 -0.91
C LEU A 17 7.39 -4.55 -0.06
N SER A 18 8.33 -5.12 0.69
CA SER A 18 9.23 -4.36 1.57
C SER A 18 10.15 -3.37 0.83
N GLU A 19 10.34 -3.56 -0.48
CA GLU A 19 11.09 -2.65 -1.34
C GLU A 19 10.29 -1.39 -1.74
N PHE A 20 8.95 -1.46 -1.68
CA PHE A 20 8.05 -0.33 -1.98
C PHE A 20 7.77 0.52 -0.73
N ASN A 21 8.84 0.90 -0.05
CA ASN A 21 8.84 1.59 1.25
C ASN A 21 8.96 3.11 1.14
N GLY A 22 8.65 3.70 -0.02
CA GLY A 22 8.69 5.15 -0.26
C GLY A 22 10.08 5.79 -0.37
N LYS A 23 11.18 5.05 -0.13
CA LYS A 23 12.56 5.59 -0.27
C LYS A 23 13.11 5.50 -1.69
N ASN A 24 12.63 4.54 -2.48
CA ASN A 24 13.16 4.22 -3.81
C ASN A 24 12.11 4.28 -4.92
N GLY A 25 11.02 5.02 -4.72
CA GLY A 25 9.99 5.22 -5.74
C GLY A 25 8.59 4.95 -5.21
N LYS A 26 8.01 3.81 -5.59
CA LYS A 26 6.64 3.47 -5.22
C LYS A 26 6.50 3.22 -3.71
N THR A 27 5.38 3.64 -3.17
CA THR A 27 4.99 3.48 -1.77
C THR A 27 3.72 2.66 -1.73
N TYR A 28 3.83 1.40 -1.30
CA TYR A 28 2.69 0.47 -1.24
C TYR A 28 2.35 0.11 0.19
N VAL A 29 1.07 -0.17 0.44
CA VAL A 29 0.60 -0.77 1.69
C VAL A 29 -0.30 -1.96 1.37
N VAL A 30 -0.33 -2.96 2.24
CA VAL A 30 -1.30 -4.05 2.14
C VAL A 30 -2.40 -3.87 3.16
N TYR A 31 -3.63 -4.07 2.73
CA TYR A 31 -4.81 -4.15 3.57
C TYR A 31 -5.74 -5.25 3.04
N ASP A 32 -6.12 -6.18 3.91
CA ASP A 32 -6.98 -7.32 3.60
C ASP A 32 -6.49 -8.13 2.38
N GLY A 33 -5.17 -8.38 2.33
CA GLY A 33 -4.51 -9.11 1.25
C GLY A 33 -4.39 -8.36 -0.08
N GLN A 34 -4.84 -7.10 -0.16
CA GLN A 34 -4.75 -6.28 -1.37
C GLN A 34 -3.68 -5.20 -1.25
N VAL A 35 -2.91 -5.00 -2.32
CA VAL A 35 -1.88 -3.96 -2.42
C VAL A 35 -2.52 -2.64 -2.89
N TYR A 36 -2.27 -1.56 -2.15
CA TYR A 36 -2.69 -0.20 -2.48
C TYR A 36 -1.48 0.69 -2.76
N ASP A 37 -1.54 1.42 -3.88
CA ASP A 37 -0.54 2.42 -4.25
C ASP A 37 -0.87 3.76 -3.58
N VAL A 38 -0.10 4.11 -2.55
CA VAL A 38 -0.25 5.37 -1.80
C VAL A 38 0.83 6.38 -2.18
N SER A 39 1.57 6.16 -3.28
CA SER A 39 2.72 6.99 -3.68
C SER A 39 2.39 8.47 -3.90
N ASN A 40 1.12 8.79 -4.22
CA ASN A 40 0.68 10.16 -4.47
C ASN A 40 0.11 10.85 -3.22
N SER A 41 0.07 10.17 -2.07
CA SER A 41 -0.43 10.73 -0.82
C SER A 41 0.68 11.44 -0.07
N TYR A 42 0.51 12.74 0.20
CA TYR A 42 1.42 13.51 1.05
C TYR A 42 1.52 12.93 2.48
N LEU A 43 0.50 12.21 2.93
CA LEU A 43 0.50 11.58 4.25
C LEU A 43 1.46 10.38 4.36
N TRP A 44 2.05 9.95 3.25
CA TRP A 44 3.00 8.83 3.15
C TRP A 44 4.36 9.28 2.60
N GLU A 45 4.72 10.56 2.79
CA GLU A 45 6.03 11.10 2.42
C GLU A 45 7.16 10.27 3.06
N ASP A 46 8.20 9.98 2.26
CA ASP A 46 9.32 9.09 2.60
C ASP A 46 8.92 7.68 3.08
N GLY A 47 7.67 7.28 2.80
CA GLY A 47 7.14 5.97 3.13
C GLY A 47 6.62 5.82 4.55
N THR A 48 6.53 6.90 5.31
CA THR A 48 6.08 6.89 6.70
C THR A 48 4.74 7.62 6.83
N HIS A 49 3.79 7.01 7.55
CA HIS A 49 2.50 7.62 7.88
C HIS A 49 2.43 8.03 9.34
N GLN A 50 2.27 9.34 9.58
CA GLN A 50 2.15 9.95 10.92
C GLN A 50 3.30 9.62 11.90
N GLY A 51 4.45 9.17 11.38
CA GLY A 51 5.58 8.72 12.22
C GLY A 51 5.34 7.39 12.95
N LEU A 52 4.25 6.68 12.61
CA LEU A 52 3.82 5.46 13.30
C LEU A 52 3.87 4.23 12.41
N HIS A 53 3.44 4.36 11.16
CA HIS A 53 3.32 3.22 10.24
C HIS A 53 4.29 3.38 9.07
N GLU A 54 4.87 2.26 8.66
CA GLU A 54 5.80 2.20 7.54
C GLU A 54 5.13 1.48 6.37
N SER A 55 5.33 2.01 5.18
CA SER A 55 4.94 1.37 3.93
C SER A 55 5.78 0.13 3.61
N GLY A 56 5.37 -0.62 2.59
CA GLY A 56 5.94 -1.91 2.20
C GLY A 56 5.52 -3.07 3.11
N LYS A 57 4.42 -2.90 3.85
CA LYS A 57 3.95 -3.86 4.87
C LYS A 57 2.46 -4.10 4.78
N ASP A 58 2.03 -5.18 5.41
CA ASP A 58 0.63 -5.44 5.73
C ASP A 58 0.25 -4.65 6.98
N LEU A 59 -0.72 -3.76 6.81
CA LEU A 59 -1.26 -2.86 7.82
C LEU A 59 -2.73 -3.18 8.12
N THR A 60 -3.16 -4.41 7.83
CA THR A 60 -4.54 -4.85 8.06
C THR A 60 -4.92 -4.71 9.53
N GLU A 61 -4.05 -5.14 10.45
CA GLU A 61 -4.31 -5.03 11.89
C GLU A 61 -4.19 -3.58 12.38
N ASP A 62 -3.24 -2.80 11.83
CA ASP A 62 -3.08 -1.38 12.19
C ASP A 62 -4.31 -0.52 11.86
N MET A 63 -5.09 -0.91 10.84
CA MET A 63 -6.30 -0.16 10.43
C MET A 63 -7.36 -0.10 11.54
N ASP A 64 -7.45 -1.11 12.41
CA ASP A 64 -8.42 -1.13 13.52
C ASP A 64 -8.14 -0.05 14.58
N GLU A 65 -6.90 0.45 14.64
CA GLU A 65 -6.47 1.51 15.56
C GLU A 65 -6.48 2.90 14.92
N ALA A 66 -6.71 2.98 13.61
CA ALA A 66 -6.67 4.23 12.85
C ALA A 66 -7.91 5.12 13.10
N PRO A 67 -7.78 6.46 12.97
CA PRO A 67 -8.91 7.38 13.11
C PRO A 67 -9.85 7.42 11.88
N HIS A 68 -9.65 6.53 10.92
CA HIS A 68 -10.38 6.41 9.65
C HIS A 68 -10.50 4.93 9.25
N GLY A 69 -11.47 4.56 8.43
CA GLY A 69 -11.60 3.20 7.92
C GLY A 69 -10.96 3.00 6.54
N PRO A 70 -11.09 1.78 5.96
CA PRO A 70 -10.51 1.44 4.66
C PRO A 70 -11.17 2.15 3.48
N GLU A 71 -12.22 2.94 3.69
CA GLU A 71 -12.79 3.82 2.67
C GLU A 71 -11.78 4.82 2.09
N VAL A 72 -10.67 5.09 2.79
CA VAL A 72 -9.58 5.94 2.29
C VAL A 72 -8.89 5.36 1.04
N PHE A 73 -9.04 4.07 0.77
CA PHE A 73 -8.50 3.42 -0.43
C PHE A 73 -9.43 3.46 -1.63
N LYS A 74 -10.64 4.00 -1.46
CA LYS A 74 -11.62 4.13 -2.55
C LYS A 74 -11.52 5.54 -3.11
N ASP A 75 -11.23 5.64 -4.40
CA ASP A 75 -11.51 6.85 -5.19
C ASP A 75 -12.99 6.89 -5.61
#